data_AF-S8EFB9-F1
#
_entry.id   AF-S8EFB9-F1
#
_cell.length_a   1.000
_cell.length_b   1.000
_cell.length_c   1.000
_cell.angle_alpha   90.00
_cell.angle_beta   90.00
_cell.angle_gamma   90.00
#
_symmetry.space_group_name_H-M   'P 1'
#
loop_
_entity.id
_entity.type
_entity.pdbx_description
1 polymer ?
#
loop_
_entity_poly.entity_id
_entity_poly.type
_entity_poly.pdbx_seq_one_letter_code
_entity_poly.pdbx_strand_id
1 'polypeptide(L)'
;WMKFREELLNRYFPAAKKARKRAEFDKLTSSPGMTVTKYSAKFHALDRFAPIVMAERTEMMRKFTDGLPSCIRTLVIATNPQDFER
;
A
#
# COMPACT_ATOMS: atom_id res chain seq x y z
N TRP A 1 -8.23 18.84 -5.08
CA TRP A 1 -7.57 18.30 -3.87
C TRP A 1 -6.48 17.26 -4.18
N MET A 2 -6.76 16.18 -4.92
CA MET A 2 -5.74 15.14 -5.25
C MET A 2 -4.50 15.69 -5.97
N LYS A 3 -4.67 16.42 -7.07
CA LYS A 3 -3.55 17.07 -7.81
C LYS A 3 -2.70 17.98 -6.92
N PHE A 4 -3.33 18.73 -6.01
CA PHE A 4 -2.62 19.58 -5.06
C PHE A 4 -1.73 18.78 -4.11
N ARG A 5 -2.22 17.65 -3.59
CA ARG A 5 -1.43 16.77 -2.71
C ARG A 5 -0.27 16.13 -3.46
N GLU A 6 -0.48 15.72 -4.71
CA GLU A 6 0.55 15.16 -5.57
C GLU A 6 1.67 16.17 -5.84
N GLU A 7 1.34 17.39 -6.26
CA GLU A 7 2.30 18.48 -6.48
C GLU A 7 3.06 18.85 -5.21
N LEU A 8 2.36 18.96 -4.08
CA LEU A 8 2.97 19.24 -2.78
C LEU A 8 3.97 18.16 -2.38
N LEU A 9 3.58 16.88 -2.51
CA LEU A 9 4.45 15.77 -2.20
C LEU A 9 5.60 15.65 -3.21
N ASN A 10 5.39 15.94 -4.49
CA ASN A 10 6.47 15.91 -5.47
C ASN A 10 7.50 17.01 -5.25
N ARG A 11 7.06 18.21 -4.86
CA ARG A 11 7.94 19.36 -4.66
C ARG A 11 8.67 19.37 -3.32
N TYR A 12 8.04 18.86 -2.26
CA TYR A 12 8.57 18.97 -0.89
C TYR A 12 8.92 17.63 -0.23
N PHE A 13 8.61 16.49 -0.86
CA PHE A 13 8.97 15.18 -0.31
C PHE A 13 10.31 14.70 -0.90
N PRO A 14 11.40 14.67 -0.10
CA PRO A 14 12.73 14.33 -0.59
C PRO A 14 12.79 12.92 -1.18
N ALA A 15 13.62 12.72 -2.20
CA ALA A 15 13.83 11.42 -2.84
C ALA A 15 14.21 10.32 -1.84
N ALA A 16 15.04 10.64 -0.84
CA ALA A 16 15.39 9.71 0.24
C ALA A 16 14.17 9.26 1.07
N LYS A 17 13.20 10.16 1.31
CA LYS A 17 11.94 9.79 1.99
C LYS A 17 11.04 8.95 1.07
N LYS A 18 11.02 9.21 -0.25
CA LYS A 18 10.32 8.35 -1.23
C LYS A 18 10.89 6.92 -1.21
N ALA A 19 12.21 6.78 -1.33
CA ALA A 19 12.88 5.48 -1.27
C ALA A 19 12.57 4.73 0.04
N ARG A 20 12.62 5.42 1.18
CA ARG A 20 12.22 4.83 2.48
C ARG A 20 10.78 4.34 2.49
N LYS A 21 9.84 5.14 1.96
CA LYS A 21 8.43 4.74 1.91
C LYS A 21 8.18 3.57 0.97
N ARG A 22 8.89 3.50 -0.17
CA ARG A 22 8.87 2.33 -1.04
C ARG A 22 9.39 1.09 -0.31
N ALA A 23 10.50 1.20 0.41
CA ALA A 23 11.02 0.10 1.22
C ALA A 23 10.07 -0.31 2.37
N GLU A 24 9.31 0.63 2.95
CA GLU A 24 8.26 0.32 3.94
C GLU A 24 7.12 -0.49 3.32
N PHE A 25 6.71 -0.17 2.08
CA PHE A 25 5.75 -0.98 1.33
C PHE A 25 6.29 -2.37 1.01
N ASP A 26 7.54 -2.47 0.55
CA ASP A 26 8.14 -3.76 0.17
C ASP A 26 8.34 -4.68 1.39
N LYS A 27 8.54 -4.09 2.57
CA LYS A 27 8.65 -4.81 3.85
C LYS A 27 7.30 -5.03 4.55
N LEU A 28 6.20 -4.52 4.00
CA LEU A 28 4.89 -4.68 4.60
C LEU A 28 4.39 -6.11 4.35
N THR A 29 4.73 -7.01 5.27
CA THR A 29 4.23 -8.38 5.29
C THR A 29 3.46 -8.64 6.58
N SER A 30 2.43 -9.47 6.49
CA SER A 30 1.72 -9.97 7.67
C SER A 30 2.58 -11.01 8.39
N SER A 31 3.35 -10.54 9.37
CA SER A 31 4.18 -11.38 10.23
C SER A 31 3.34 -12.18 11.24
N PRO A 32 3.85 -13.32 11.74
CA PRO A 32 3.19 -14.07 12.80
C PRO A 32 2.91 -13.17 14.02
N GLY A 33 1.65 -13.06 14.42
CA GLY A 33 1.19 -12.17 15.49
C GLY A 33 0.67 -10.80 15.05
N MET A 34 0.70 -10.47 13.75
CA MET A 34 0.06 -9.26 13.23
C MET A 34 -1.39 -9.54 12.84
N THR A 35 -2.34 -8.81 13.43
CA THR A 35 -3.76 -8.87 13.03
C THR A 35 -3.97 -8.19 11.68
N VAL A 36 -4.94 -8.69 10.92
CA VAL A 36 -5.34 -8.14 9.61
C VAL A 36 -5.69 -6.66 9.72
N THR A 37 -6.35 -6.26 10.80
CA THR A 37 -6.70 -4.86 11.08
C THR A 37 -5.46 -3.97 11.22
N LYS A 38 -4.41 -4.45 11.91
CA LYS A 38 -3.14 -3.72 12.07
C LYS A 38 -2.36 -3.65 10.76
N TYR A 39 -2.43 -4.69 9.93
CA TYR A 39 -1.88 -4.69 8.58
C TYR A 39 -2.59 -3.67 7.68
N SER A 40 -3.92 -3.70 7.64
CA SER A 40 -4.75 -2.74 6.88
C SER A 40 -4.50 -1.29 7.31
N ALA A 41 -4.43 -1.01 8.61
CA ALA A 41 -4.12 0.33 9.11
C ALA A 41 -2.73 0.82 8.66
N LYS A 42 -1.70 -0.05 8.68
CA LYS A 42 -0.37 0.29 8.16
C LYS A 42 -0.40 0.53 6.65
N PHE A 43 -1.14 -0.27 5.91
CA PHE A 43 -1.31 -0.10 4.47
C PHE A 43 -1.98 1.24 4.13
N HIS A 44 -3.10 1.59 4.77
CA HIS A 44 -3.74 2.89 4.59
C HIS A 44 -2.84 4.08 4.99
N ALA A 45 -2.01 3.92 6.02
CA ALA A 45 -1.03 4.95 6.38
C ALA A 45 0.09 5.12 5.32
N LEU A 46 0.33 4.11 4.50
CA LEU A 46 1.26 4.15 3.37
C LEU A 46 0.58 4.60 2.07
N ASP A 47 -0.73 4.32 1.89
CA ASP A 47 -1.58 4.75 0.77
C ASP A 47 -1.54 6.25 0.50
N ARG A 48 -1.49 7.07 1.56
CA ARG A 48 -1.35 8.52 1.41
C ARG A 48 -0.09 8.97 0.66
N PHE A 49 0.93 8.11 0.55
CA PHE A 49 2.15 8.35 -0.20
C PHE A 49 2.18 7.60 -1.54
N ALA A 50 1.24 6.69 -1.81
CA ALA A 50 1.21 5.90 -3.04
C ALA A 50 1.39 6.74 -4.32
N PRO A 51 0.75 7.92 -4.49
CA PRO A 51 0.91 8.74 -5.70
C PRO A 51 2.35 9.19 -5.99
N ILE A 52 3.23 9.21 -4.99
CA ILE A 52 4.62 9.65 -5.15
C ILE A 52 5.65 8.52 -5.08
N VAL A 53 5.27 7.34 -4.58
CA VAL A 53 6.18 6.19 -4.45
C VAL A 53 5.89 5.05 -5.41
N MET A 54 4.65 4.94 -5.90
CA MET A 54 4.23 3.92 -6.87
C MET A 54 3.72 4.62 -8.14
N ALA A 55 4.00 4.03 -9.30
CA ALA A 55 3.58 4.60 -10.57
C ALA A 55 2.07 4.39 -10.82
N GLU A 56 1.50 3.31 -10.28
CA GLU A 56 0.12 2.92 -10.56
C GLU A 56 -0.59 2.38 -9.31
N ARG A 57 -1.89 2.65 -9.18
CA ARG A 57 -2.75 2.12 -8.11
C ARG A 57 -2.79 0.59 -8.12
N THR A 58 -2.76 -0.01 -9.30
CA THR A 58 -2.73 -1.47 -9.47
C THR A 58 -1.46 -2.09 -8.90
N GLU A 59 -0.30 -1.45 -9.08
CA GLU A 59 0.97 -1.89 -8.48
C GLU A 59 0.88 -1.89 -6.94
N MET A 60 0.24 -0.86 -6.39
CA MET A 60 0.01 -0.77 -4.95
C MET A 60 -0.92 -1.87 -4.43
N MET A 61 -2.03 -2.13 -5.12
CA MET A 61 -2.99 -3.17 -4.75
C MET A 61 -2.38 -4.58 -4.88
N ARG A 62 -1.48 -4.77 -5.84
CA ARG A 62 -0.69 -6.00 -5.96
C ARG A 62 0.24 -6.18 -4.76
N LYS A 63 0.97 -5.12 -4.36
CA LYS A 63 1.84 -5.17 -3.17
C LYS A 63 1.04 -5.44 -1.90
N PHE A 64 -0.17 -4.91 -1.79
CA PHE A 64 -1.07 -5.23 -0.69
C PHE A 64 -1.41 -6.72 -0.62
N THR A 65 -1.83 -7.29 -1.75
CA THR A 65 -2.25 -8.69 -1.82
C THR A 65 -1.08 -9.65 -1.63
N ASP A 66 0.11 -9.29 -2.11
CA ASP A 66 1.33 -10.08 -1.93
C ASP A 66 1.85 -10.08 -0.48
N GLY A 67 1.57 -9.03 0.30
CA GLY A 67 1.94 -8.95 1.72
C GLY A 67 0.97 -9.66 2.69
N LEU A 68 -0.16 -10.18 2.19
CA LEU A 68 -1.13 -10.91 3.01
C LEU A 68 -0.66 -12.34 3.32
N PRO A 69 -1.06 -12.92 4.47
CA PRO A 69 -0.84 -14.34 4.75
C PRO A 69 -1.47 -15.20 3.65
N SER A 70 -0.84 -16.32 3.29
CA SER A 70 -1.31 -17.19 2.19
C SER A 70 -2.79 -17.57 2.29
N CYS A 71 -3.28 -17.89 3.50
CA CYS A 71 -4.69 -18.22 3.73
C CYS A 71 -5.65 -17.06 3.42
N ILE A 72 -5.26 -15.82 3.74
CA ILE A 72 -6.07 -14.62 3.47
C ILE A 72 -5.91 -14.19 2.01
N ARG A 73 -4.69 -14.25 1.47
CA ARG A 73 -4.40 -13.96 0.07
C ARG A 73 -5.24 -14.83 -0.86
N THR A 74 -5.34 -16.14 -0.58
CA THR A 74 -6.19 -17.05 -1.37
C THR A 74 -7.67 -16.66 -1.30
N LEU A 75 -8.17 -16.28 -0.12
CA LEU A 75 -9.55 -15.80 0.02
C LEU A 75 -9.78 -14.52 -0.80
N VAL A 76 -8.85 -13.55 -0.69
CA VAL A 76 -8.92 -12.25 -1.36
C VAL A 76 -8.84 -12.37 -2.88
N ILE A 77 -7.97 -13.24 -3.39
CA ILE A 77 -7.87 -13.52 -4.84
C ILE A 77 -9.14 -14.22 -5.32
N ALA A 78 -9.68 -15.17 -4.54
CA ALA A 78 -10.91 -15.87 -4.88
C ALA A 78 -12.14 -14.95 -4.91
N THR A 79 -12.16 -13.88 -4.11
CA THR A 79 -13.27 -12.89 -4.06
C THR A 79 -13.10 -11.70 -5.00
N ASN A 80 -12.18 -11.75 -5.97
CA ASN A 80 -11.87 -10.67 -6.93
C ASN A 80 -11.33 -9.37 -6.28
N PRO A 81 -10.04 -9.02 -6.49
CA PRO A 81 -9.40 -7.83 -5.91
C PRO A 81 -9.99 -6.46 -6.31
N GLN A 82 -10.93 -6.41 -7.26
CA GLN A 82 -11.55 -5.17 -7.75
C GLN A 82 -12.72 -4.69 -6.86
N ASP A 83 -13.26 -5.55 -5.98
CA ASP A 83 -14.45 -5.26 -5.17
C ASP A 83 -14.14 -4.70 -3.76
N PHE A 84 -12.90 -4.27 -3.49
CA PHE A 84 -12.54 -3.65 -2.20
C PHE A 84 -13.10 -2.24 -1.99
N GLU A 85 -13.90 -1.72 -2.93
CA GLU A 85 -14.70 -0.50 -2.74
C GLU A 85 -16.18 -0.81 -2.97
N ARG A 86 -16.89 -1.17 -1.89
CA ARG A 86 -18.34 -0.92 -1.78
C ARG A 86 -18.70 -0.46 -0.38
#